data_AF-A0AAN8Z5M3-F1
#
_entry.id   AF-A0AAN8Z5M3-F1
#
_cell.length_a   1.000
_cell.length_b   1.000
_cell.length_c   1.000
_cell.angle_alpha   90.00
_cell.angle_beta   90.00
_cell.angle_gamma   90.00
#
_symmetry.space_group_name_H-M   'P 1'
#
loop_
_entity.id
_entity.type
_entity.pdbx_description
1 polymer ?
#
loop_
_entity_poly.entity_id
_entity_poly.type
_entity_poly.pdbx_seq_one_letter_code
_entity_poly.pdbx_strand_id
1 'polypeptide(L)'
;MVVDMCKGVQYLNEIKDSVVAVCDVVLHADAIHRGGGQIIPTARTVIYAAQLTAKPRLLEPVYLVEIQAPEQALGGIDGVLHQKRGHVFEELQRPGTPLYNIKAYLPVIESFGSEVE
;
A
#
# COMPACT_ATOMS: atom_id res chain seq x y z
N MET A 1 -0.35 -19.04 -17.78
CA MET A 1 1.04 -18.53 -17.85
C MET A 1 1.21 -17.55 -16.68
N VAL A 2 1.42 -18.08 -15.48
CA VAL A 2 1.65 -17.25 -14.28
C VAL A 2 3.14 -17.01 -14.23
N VAL A 3 3.58 -15.93 -14.88
CA VAL A 3 4.94 -15.43 -14.68
C VAL A 3 4.87 -14.64 -13.38
N ASP A 4 5.71 -14.95 -12.40
CA ASP A 4 5.83 -14.19 -11.15
C ASP A 4 6.38 -12.80 -11.47
N MET A 5 5.48 -11.94 -11.94
CA MET A 5 5.65 -10.49 -12.06
C MET A 5 4.98 -9.80 -10.88
N CYS A 6 4.72 -10.53 -9.79
CA CYS A 6 4.07 -9.99 -8.62
C CYS A 6 5.04 -9.07 -7.86
N LYS A 7 6.35 -9.17 -8.08
CA LYS A 7 7.36 -8.36 -7.40
C LYS A 7 7.80 -7.14 -8.23
N GLY A 8 7.77 -5.98 -7.59
CA GLY A 8 8.24 -4.73 -8.17
C GLY A 8 9.76 -4.68 -8.34
N VAL A 9 10.21 -4.09 -9.45
CA VAL A 9 11.62 -4.04 -9.85
C VAL A 9 12.53 -3.33 -8.83
N GLN A 10 12.02 -2.31 -8.15
CA GLN A 10 12.85 -1.47 -7.25
C GLN A 10 12.91 -1.98 -5.81
N TYR A 11 11.82 -2.55 -5.29
CA TYR A 11 11.69 -2.82 -3.86
C TYR A 11 11.31 -4.27 -3.54
N LEU A 12 11.25 -5.16 -4.54
CA LEU A 12 10.89 -6.58 -4.41
C LEU A 12 9.55 -6.87 -3.70
N ASN A 13 8.79 -5.84 -3.35
CA ASN A 13 7.46 -5.90 -2.78
C ASN A 13 6.40 -6.20 -3.83
N GLU A 14 5.23 -6.63 -3.37
CA GLU A 14 4.09 -6.89 -4.25
C GLU A 14 3.64 -5.63 -4.99
N ILE A 15 3.41 -5.77 -6.30
CA ILE A 15 2.84 -4.72 -7.14
C ILE A 15 1.34 -4.63 -6.87
N LYS A 16 0.87 -3.44 -6.52
CA LYS A 16 -0.54 -3.11 -6.37
C LYS A 16 -0.94 -2.07 -7.40
N ASP A 17 -2.19 -2.12 -7.85
CA ASP A 17 -2.82 -1.12 -8.73
C ASP A 17 -2.04 -0.82 -10.02
N SER A 18 -1.44 -1.85 -10.65
CA SER A 18 -0.74 -1.72 -11.93
C SER A 18 -1.56 -2.37 -13.05
N VAL A 19 -1.78 -1.63 -14.14
CA VAL A 19 -2.39 -2.16 -15.37
C VAL A 19 -1.33 -2.17 -16.47
N VAL A 20 -1.15 -3.32 -17.12
CA VAL A 20 -0.22 -3.48 -18.24
C VAL A 20 -1.02 -3.70 -19.52
N ALA A 21 -0.76 -2.88 -20.53
CA ALA A 21 -1.32 -3.04 -21.87
C ALA A 21 -0.20 -3.38 -22.86
N VAL A 22 -0.43 -4.37 -23.71
CA VAL A 22 0.48 -4.73 -24.81
C VAL A 22 0.08 -3.93 -26.04
N CYS A 23 0.99 -3.07 -26.52
CA CYS A 23 0.70 -2.18 -27.65
C CYS A 23 0.99 -2.83 -29.00
N ASP A 24 2.06 -3.62 -29.11
CA ASP A 24 2.49 -4.26 -30.35
C ASP A 24 3.20 -5.58 -30.08
N VAL A 25 3.11 -6.52 -31.03
CA VAL A 25 3.69 -7.86 -30.96
C VAL A 25 4.16 -8.31 -32.34
N VAL A 26 5.45 -8.61 -32.46
CA VAL A 26 6.04 -9.26 -33.64
C VAL A 26 6.47 -10.67 -33.25
N LEU A 27 6.00 -11.68 -34.00
CA LEU A 27 6.27 -13.09 -33.72
C LEU A 27 6.96 -13.76 -34.92
N HIS A 28 7.85 -14.71 -34.62
CA HIS A 28 8.39 -15.61 -35.63
C HIS A 28 7.29 -16.57 -36.14
N ALA A 29 7.31 -16.93 -37.43
CA ALA A 29 6.29 -17.76 -38.07
C ALA A 29 6.20 -19.16 -37.44
N ASP A 30 7.35 -19.80 -37.20
CA ASP A 30 7.41 -21.15 -36.64
C ASP A 30 7.21 -21.19 -35.12
N ALA A 31 6.35 -22.11 -34.66
CA ALA A 31 6.01 -22.28 -33.25
C ALA A 31 7.20 -22.66 -32.35
N ILE A 32 8.22 -23.32 -32.90
CA ILE A 32 9.42 -23.74 -32.17
C ILE A 32 10.27 -22.55 -31.70
N HIS A 33 10.14 -21.38 -32.35
CA HIS A 33 10.89 -20.14 -32.06
C HIS A 33 10.07 -19.12 -31.26
N ARG A 34 8.91 -19.52 -30.73
CA ARG A 34 8.08 -18.72 -29.81
C ARG A 34 7.62 -19.55 -28.61
N GLY A 35 8.49 -20.44 -28.15
CA GLY A 35 8.22 -21.27 -26.98
C GLY A 35 8.13 -20.44 -25.70
N GLY A 36 7.54 -21.01 -24.65
CA GLY A 36 7.42 -20.35 -23.34
C GLY A 36 8.76 -19.88 -22.77
N GLY A 37 9.84 -20.64 -23.00
CA GLY A 37 11.20 -20.26 -22.59
C GLY A 37 11.74 -18.98 -23.25
N GLN A 38 11.18 -18.55 -24.37
CA GLN A 38 11.56 -17.30 -25.06
C GLN A 38 10.59 -16.16 -24.76
N ILE A 39 9.29 -16.46 -24.67
CA ILE A 39 8.26 -15.45 -24.41
C ILE A 39 8.30 -14.97 -22.95
N ILE A 40 8.42 -15.89 -21.98
CA ILE A 40 8.38 -15.57 -20.55
C ILE A 40 9.47 -14.57 -20.13
N PRO A 41 10.77 -14.78 -20.43
CA PRO A 41 11.80 -13.82 -20.04
C PRO A 41 11.64 -12.49 -20.78
N THR A 42 11.22 -12.50 -22.05
CA THR A 42 10.99 -11.28 -22.84
C THR A 42 9.85 -10.45 -22.25
N ALA A 43 8.70 -11.08 -21.96
CA ALA A 43 7.56 -10.43 -21.35
C ALA A 43 7.90 -9.84 -19.97
N ARG A 44 8.66 -10.58 -19.15
CA ARG A 44 9.11 -10.10 -17.83
C ARG A 44 9.97 -8.84 -17.95
N THR A 45 10.94 -8.84 -18.86
CA THR A 45 11.83 -7.69 -19.07
C THR A 45 11.05 -6.46 -19.57
N VAL A 46 10.09 -6.64 -20.49
CA VAL A 46 9.26 -5.54 -21.01
C VAL A 46 8.39 -4.95 -19.90
N ILE A 47 7.79 -5.79 -19.05
CA ILE A 47 6.96 -5.31 -17.94
C ILE A 47 7.79 -4.57 -16.90
N TYR A 48 9.01 -5.03 -16.62
CA TYR A 48 9.94 -4.32 -15.75
C TYR A 48 10.36 -2.95 -16.31
N ALA A 49 10.64 -2.87 -17.61
CA ALA A 49 10.94 -1.60 -18.27
C ALA A 49 9.74 -0.64 -18.20
N ALA A 50 8.53 -1.14 -18.50
CA ALA A 50 7.30 -0.35 -18.41
C ALA A 50 7.05 0.18 -16.99
N GLN A 51 7.28 -0.63 -15.96
CA GLN A 51 7.17 -0.19 -14.56
C GLN A 51 8.13 0.94 -14.23
N LEU A 52 9.39 0.85 -14.65
CA LEU A 52 10.38 1.91 -14.41
C LEU A 52 10.00 3.22 -15.11
N THR A 53 9.45 3.14 -16.32
CA THR A 53 8.94 4.31 -17.05
C THR A 53 7.72 4.93 -16.37
N ALA A 54 6.88 4.11 -15.71
CA ALA A 54 5.68 4.56 -15.02
C ALA A 54 5.92 5.27 -13.68
N LYS A 55 7.19 5.49 -13.26
CA LYS A 55 7.57 6.15 -11.99
C LYS A 55 6.88 5.49 -10.78
N PRO A 56 7.25 4.24 -10.45
CA PRO A 56 6.58 3.50 -9.39
C PRO A 56 6.84 4.17 -8.04
N ARG A 57 5.88 4.03 -7.11
CA ARG A 57 5.96 4.57 -5.74
C ARG A 57 5.65 3.47 -4.73
N LEU A 58 6.22 3.60 -3.53
CA LEU A 58 5.90 2.73 -2.41
C LEU A 58 4.56 3.12 -1.80
N LEU A 59 3.77 2.11 -1.43
CA LEU A 59 2.55 2.27 -0.65
C LEU A 59 2.84 1.82 0.77
N GLU A 60 2.65 2.71 1.74
CA GLU A 60 2.70 2.35 3.15
C GLU A 60 1.34 1.80 3.60
N PRO A 61 1.31 0.73 4.41
CA PRO A 61 0.08 0.29 5.05
C PRO A 61 -0.33 1.28 6.14
N VAL A 62 -1.64 1.50 6.29
CA VAL A 62 -2.23 2.45 7.24
C VAL A 62 -3.31 1.73 8.04
N TYR A 63 -3.26 1.86 9.37
CA TYR A 63 -4.29 1.35 10.27
C TYR A 63 -5.49 2.29 10.33
N LEU A 64 -6.67 1.70 10.44
CA LEU A 64 -7.86 2.37 10.94
C LEU A 64 -7.93 2.13 12.45
N VAL A 65 -7.61 3.17 13.23
CA VAL A 65 -7.60 3.11 14.69
C VAL A 65 -8.91 3.66 15.22
N GLU A 66 -9.53 2.94 16.16
CA GLU A 66 -10.66 3.41 16.94
C GLU A 66 -10.25 3.53 18.41
N ILE A 67 -10.28 4.75 18.95
CA ILE A 67 -9.87 5.06 20.32
C ILE A 67 -11.10 5.46 21.11
N GLN A 68 -11.25 4.91 22.32
CA GLN A 68 -12.30 5.28 23.27
C GLN A 68 -11.65 5.87 24.50
N ALA A 69 -11.92 7.16 24.75
CA ALA A 69 -11.27 7.89 25.82
C ALA A 69 -12.19 8.93 26.45
N PRO A 70 -11.96 9.31 27.72
CA PRO A 70 -12.66 10.44 28.32
C PRO A 70 -12.20 11.78 27.73
N GLU A 71 -13.03 12.82 27.85
CA GLU A 71 -12.74 14.16 27.31
C GLU A 71 -11.38 14.73 27.75
N GLN A 72 -10.98 14.43 28.99
CA GLN A 72 -9.71 14.91 29.56
C GLN A 72 -8.47 14.39 28.81
N ALA A 73 -8.58 13.25 28.13
CA ALA A 73 -7.46 12.61 27.42
C ALA A 73 -7.41 12.97 25.93
N LEU A 74 -8.44 13.63 25.38
CA LEU A 74 -8.54 13.97 23.96
C LEU A 74 -7.32 14.75 23.46
N GLY A 75 -6.95 15.82 24.16
CA GLY A 75 -5.81 16.64 23.76
C GLY A 75 -4.48 15.89 23.74
N GLY A 76 -4.30 14.90 24.61
CA GLY A 76 -3.12 14.03 24.60
C GLY A 76 -3.11 13.09 23.38
N ILE A 77 -4.27 12.51 23.06
CA ILE A 77 -4.44 11.62 21.91
C ILE A 77 -4.17 12.37 20.60
N ASP A 78 -4.73 13.57 20.45
CA ASP A 78 -4.52 14.40 19.27
C ASP A 78 -3.05 14.79 19.12
N GLY A 79 -2.37 15.11 20.22
CA GLY A 79 -0.94 15.40 20.22
C GLY A 79 -0.11 14.23 19.69
N VAL A 80 -0.36 13.02 20.17
CA VAL A 80 0.35 11.81 19.74
C VAL A 80 0.01 11.45 18.29
N LEU A 81 -1.26 11.56 17.89
CA LEU A 81 -1.68 11.29 16.52
C LEU A 81 -1.01 12.26 15.53
N HIS A 82 -0.96 13.56 15.84
CA HIS A 82 -0.31 14.55 14.97
C HIS A 82 1.21 14.31 14.86
N GLN A 83 1.88 13.92 15.95
CA GLN A 83 3.30 13.57 15.91
C GLN A 83 3.58 12.37 15.00
N LYS A 84 2.67 11.40 14.95
CA LYS A 84 2.80 10.15 14.18
C LYS A 84 2.21 10.21 12.77
N ARG A 85 1.99 11.40 12.20
CA ARG A 85 1.34 11.60 10.88
C ARG A 85 -0.07 10.99 10.80
N GLY A 86 -0.74 10.87 11.95
CA GLY A 86 -2.11 10.38 12.06
C GLY A 86 -3.12 11.43 11.60
N HIS A 87 -4.21 10.98 10.97
CA HIS A 87 -5.28 11.85 10.49
C HIS A 87 -6.61 11.44 11.12
N VAL A 88 -7.12 12.27 12.02
CA VAL A 88 -8.45 12.11 12.62
C VAL A 88 -9.51 12.55 11.61
N PHE A 89 -10.54 11.74 11.41
CA PHE A 89 -11.63 12.07 10.48
C PHE A 89 -13.03 12.00 11.11
N GLU A 90 -13.15 11.39 12.29
CA GLU A 90 -14.44 11.27 12.99
C GLU A 90 -14.20 11.30 14.50
N GLU A 91 -14.92 12.18 15.17
CA GLU A 91 -14.96 12.29 16.63
C GLU A 91 -16.44 12.34 17.06
N LEU A 92 -16.87 11.34 17.81
CA LEU A 92 -18.25 11.22 18.28
C LEU A 92 -18.29 11.03 19.79
N GLN A 93 -19.04 11.88 20.48
CA GLN A 93 -19.35 11.66 21.89
C GLN A 93 -20.41 10.57 22.03
N ARG A 94 -20.19 9.60 22.92
CA ARG A 94 -21.19 8.58 23.23
C ARG A 94 -22.28 9.15 24.12
N PRO A 95 -23.55 9.17 23.68
CA PRO A 95 -24.65 9.70 24.49
C PRO A 95 -24.79 8.91 25.79
N GLY A 96 -24.84 9.63 26.92
CA GLY A 96 -25.02 9.03 28.24
C GLY A 96 -23.74 8.56 28.95
N THR A 97 -22.56 8.68 28.32
CA THR A 97 -21.26 8.42 28.97
C THR A 97 -20.28 9.56 28.71
N PRO A 98 -19.32 9.85 29.60
CA PRO A 98 -18.28 10.87 29.38
C PRO A 98 -17.18 10.41 28.39
N LEU A 99 -17.50 9.47 27.49
CA LEU A 99 -16.56 8.85 26.55
C LEU A 99 -16.74 9.39 25.14
N TYR A 100 -15.62 9.57 24.47
CA TYR A 100 -15.52 9.92 23.06
C TYR A 100 -14.96 8.76 22.27
N ASN A 101 -15.51 8.56 21.07
CA ASN A 101 -15.05 7.64 20.06
C ASN A 101 -14.35 8.44 18.96
N ILE A 102 -13.06 8.21 18.80
CA ILE A 102 -12.23 8.85 17.79
C ILE A 102 -11.85 7.79 16.75
N LYS A 103 -12.03 8.10 15.47
CA LYS A 103 -11.49 7.29 14.38
C LYS A 103 -10.44 8.08 13.61
N ALA A 104 -9.29 7.43 13.43
CA ALA A 104 -8.14 8.02 12.76
C ALA A 104 -7.42 7.02 11.86
N TYR A 105 -6.75 7.56 10.85
CA TYR A 105 -5.78 6.83 10.05
C TYR A 105 -4.39 7.00 10.66
N LEU A 106 -3.66 5.90 10.86
CA LEU A 106 -2.31 5.90 11.43
C LEU A 106 -1.36 5.04 10.57
N PRO A 107 -0.25 5.58 10.03
CA PRO A 107 0.74 4.77 9.33
C PRO A 107 1.32 3.68 10.23
N VAL A 108 1.39 2.45 9.71
CA VAL A 108 1.85 1.29 10.50
C VAL A 108 3.29 1.47 10.99
N ILE A 109 4.13 2.13 10.20
CA ILE A 109 5.55 2.34 10.56
C ILE A 109 5.73 3.18 11.83
N GLU A 110 4.82 4.12 12.09
CA GLU A 110 4.84 5.01 13.27
C GLU A 110 4.04 4.42 14.46
N SER A 111 3.28 3.35 14.22
CA SER A 111 2.42 2.73 15.24
C SER A 111 3.19 1.90 16.27
N PHE A 112 4.37 1.40 15.94
CA PHE A 112 5.19 0.61 16.87
C PHE A 112 5.84 1.54 17.92
N GLY A 113 5.57 1.29 19.21
CA GLY A 113 6.23 1.99 20.32
C GLY A 113 5.37 2.92 21.17
N SER A 114 4.08 2.64 21.36
CA SER A 114 3.22 3.40 22.32
C SER A 114 2.35 2.52 23.21
N GLU A 115 2.69 1.24 23.38
CA GLU A 115 2.25 0.48 24.54
C GLU A 115 3.24 0.80 25.67
N VAL A 116 2.78 1.52 26.70
CA VAL A 116 3.50 1.96 27.92
C VAL A 116 4.21 3.32 27.82
N GLU A 117 3.44 4.42 27.91
CA GLU A 117 3.78 5.58 28.77
C GLU A 117 2.51 6.31 29.23
#